data_AF-A0A916QMI7-F1
#
_entry.id   AF-A0A916QMI7-F1
#
_cell.length_a   1.000
_cell.length_b   1.000
_cell.length_c   1.000
_cell.angle_alpha   90.00
_cell.angle_beta   90.00
_cell.angle_gamma   90.00
#
_symmetry.space_group_name_H-M   'P 1'
#
loop_
_entity.id
_entity.type
_entity.pdbx_description
1 polymer ?
#
loop_
_entity_poly.entity_id
_entity_poly.type
_entity_poly.pdbx_seq_one_letter_code
_entity_poly.pdbx_strand_id
1 'polypeptide(L)'
;MDHPQIFALIDNILPFEACLHYQILPLSIEGSRVRLGVVDIKDSSAINYARRLLSYLNCSLVMEEISSETQRSILSSYLNYIGHQKSATSSSSQPKLPHNNQQIDNPQSPKKGKNQQFSEQKKTANQEYLIKQSQGSQQQTLETKIQHPQNYLCDVLELFLPNSQQSISLESMAILEPQQLLKELMVRVLESGIGRLYFEQQESQGKILWSQDGVLQSVVENLEREKIEGVINELKILTK
;
A
#
# COMPACT_ATOMS: atom_id res chain seq x y z
N MET A 1 15.65 -3.58 14.16
CA MET A 1 14.62 -3.19 13.18
C MET A 1 15.07 -3.71 11.83
N ASP A 2 14.16 -4.29 11.04
CA ASP A 2 14.50 -4.87 9.74
C ASP A 2 14.36 -3.80 8.64
N HIS A 3 15.48 -3.37 8.07
CA HIS A 3 15.52 -2.23 7.14
C HIS A 3 14.73 -2.48 5.82
N PRO A 4 14.88 -3.62 5.13
CA PRO A 4 14.07 -3.97 3.96
C PRO A 4 12.56 -3.86 4.17
N GLN A 5 12.07 -4.33 5.32
CA GLN A 5 10.64 -4.27 5.63
C GLN A 5 10.19 -2.82 5.81
N ILE A 6 10.94 -2.01 6.57
CA ILE A 6 10.64 -0.59 6.75
C ILE A 6 10.65 0.16 5.42
N PHE A 7 11.60 -0.15 4.52
CA PHE A 7 11.68 0.50 3.22
C PHE A 7 10.46 0.19 2.35
N ALA A 8 10.03 -1.08 2.31
CA ALA A 8 8.80 -1.46 1.62
C ALA A 8 7.56 -0.78 2.22
N LEU A 9 7.52 -0.59 3.55
CA LEU A 9 6.43 0.15 4.19
C LEU A 9 6.47 1.66 3.89
N ILE A 10 7.66 2.23 3.71
CA ILE A 10 7.81 3.62 3.25
C ILE A 10 7.28 3.76 1.82
N ASP A 11 7.58 2.79 0.95
CA ASP A 11 7.14 2.81 -0.44
C ASP A 11 5.61 2.64 -0.59
N ASN A 12 4.98 1.83 0.28
CA ASN A 12 3.60 1.39 0.09
C ASN A 12 2.57 1.98 1.07
N ILE A 13 2.98 2.43 2.26
CA ILE A 13 2.04 2.87 3.32
C ILE A 13 2.27 4.33 3.70
N LEU A 14 3.49 4.69 4.04
CA LEU A 14 3.80 6.02 4.57
C LEU A 14 4.98 6.63 3.81
N PRO A 15 4.73 7.52 2.83
CA PRO A 15 5.76 7.99 1.92
C PRO A 15 6.90 8.69 2.66
N PHE A 16 8.09 8.66 2.05
CA PHE A 16 9.31 9.23 2.61
C PHE A 16 9.14 10.67 3.09
N GLU A 17 8.45 11.51 2.31
CA GLU A 17 8.20 12.91 2.62
C GLU A 17 7.36 13.07 3.88
N ALA A 18 6.37 12.20 4.09
CA ALA A 18 5.56 12.20 5.30
C ALA A 18 6.40 11.77 6.52
N CYS A 19 7.27 10.77 6.34
CA CYS A 19 8.17 10.31 7.40
C CYS A 19 9.13 11.43 7.85
N LEU A 20 9.63 12.23 6.90
CA LEU A 20 10.51 13.35 7.18
C LEU A 20 9.76 14.52 7.83
N HIS A 21 8.63 14.94 7.25
CA HIS A 21 7.89 16.13 7.69
C HIS A 21 7.27 15.95 9.08
N TYR A 22 6.64 14.81 9.33
CA TYR A 22 5.95 14.53 10.59
C TYR A 22 6.82 13.77 11.60
N GLN A 23 8.09 13.47 11.26
CA GLN A 23 9.01 12.73 12.12
C GLN A 23 8.43 11.41 12.65
N ILE A 24 7.79 10.69 11.74
CA ILE A 24 7.17 9.38 11.98
C ILE A 24 7.77 8.35 11.04
N LEU A 25 7.65 7.07 11.38
CA LEU A 25 8.25 5.99 10.60
C LEU A 25 7.41 4.71 10.71
N PRO A 26 7.04 4.04 9.61
CA PRO A 26 6.40 2.74 9.71
C PRO A 26 7.46 1.71 10.16
N LEU A 27 7.17 0.96 11.22
CA LEU A 27 8.10 -0.03 11.78
C LEU A 27 7.77 -1.45 11.30
N SER A 28 6.49 -1.79 11.28
CA SER A 28 5.98 -3.06 10.79
C SER A 28 4.47 -3.01 10.58
N ILE A 29 3.95 -3.99 9.87
CA ILE A 29 2.53 -4.30 9.77
C ILE A 29 2.33 -5.76 10.20
N GLU A 30 1.27 -6.04 10.95
CA GLU A 30 0.86 -7.38 11.35
C GLU A 30 -0.66 -7.46 11.18
N GLY A 31 -1.13 -8.13 10.13
CA GLY A 31 -2.53 -8.10 9.69
C GLY A 31 -3.02 -6.67 9.50
N SER A 32 -3.99 -6.26 10.33
CA SER A 32 -4.56 -4.91 10.28
C SER A 32 -3.97 -3.91 11.27
N ARG A 33 -2.84 -4.23 11.91
CA ARG A 33 -2.17 -3.35 12.88
C ARG A 33 -0.87 -2.84 12.29
N VAL A 34 -0.72 -1.53 12.21
CA VAL A 34 0.52 -0.86 11.83
C VAL A 34 1.20 -0.33 13.09
N ARG A 35 2.44 -0.77 13.32
CA ARG A 35 3.33 -0.18 14.32
C ARG A 35 4.04 1.02 13.71
N LEU A 36 3.88 2.19 14.33
CA LEU A 36 4.43 3.45 13.87
C LEU A 36 5.36 4.02 14.94
N GLY A 37 6.61 4.23 14.56
CA GLY A 37 7.59 4.96 15.33
C GLY A 37 7.29 6.45 15.25
N VAL A 38 7.22 7.13 16.39
CA VAL A 38 6.97 8.57 16.50
C VAL A 38 8.08 9.20 17.34
N VAL A 39 8.71 10.26 16.84
CA VAL A 39 9.77 10.97 17.59
C VAL A 39 9.22 11.80 18.75
N ASP A 40 8.04 12.41 18.57
CA ASP A 40 7.33 13.14 19.64
C ASP A 40 5.87 12.71 19.71
N ILE A 41 5.50 11.95 20.75
CA ILE A 41 4.13 11.47 20.97
C ILE A 41 3.14 12.62 21.22
N LYS A 42 3.63 13.82 21.56
CA LYS A 42 2.77 14.99 21.79
C LYS A 42 2.41 15.72 20.49
N ASP A 43 3.05 15.40 19.37
CA ASP A 43 2.68 15.97 18.07
C ASP A 43 1.36 15.37 17.56
N SER A 44 0.27 15.99 17.98
CA SER A 44 -1.07 15.62 17.53
C SER A 44 -1.26 15.75 16.02
N SER A 45 -0.48 16.58 15.32
CA SER A 45 -0.58 16.75 13.86
C SER A 45 -0.06 15.51 13.14
N ALA A 46 1.12 15.02 13.55
CA ALA A 46 1.71 13.79 13.04
C ALA A 46 0.79 12.59 13.27
N ILE A 47 0.24 12.46 14.48
CA ILE A 47 -0.64 11.35 14.84
C ILE A 47 -1.95 11.42 14.05
N ASN A 48 -2.56 12.60 13.92
CA ASN A 48 -3.80 12.75 13.15
C ASN A 48 -3.59 12.49 11.66
N TYR A 49 -2.46 12.92 11.09
CA TYR A 49 -2.09 12.58 9.73
C TYR A 49 -2.00 11.06 9.54
N ALA A 50 -1.24 10.38 10.41
CA ALA A 50 -1.08 8.93 10.36
C ALA A 50 -2.41 8.18 10.52
N ARG A 51 -3.24 8.57 11.51
CA ARG A 51 -4.57 7.97 11.72
C ARG A 51 -5.46 8.15 10.49
N ARG A 52 -5.47 9.34 9.89
CA ARG A 52 -6.29 9.59 8.70
C ARG A 52 -5.84 8.72 7.54
N LEU A 53 -4.53 8.64 7.28
CA LEU A 53 -3.98 7.80 6.23
C LEU A 53 -4.33 6.32 6.45
N LEU A 54 -4.08 5.81 7.65
CA LEU A 54 -4.35 4.41 8.00
C LEU A 54 -5.84 4.07 8.02
N SER A 55 -6.72 5.06 8.30
CA SER A 55 -8.17 4.85 8.24
C SER A 55 -8.65 4.51 6.82
N TYR A 56 -8.04 5.09 5.79
CA TYR A 56 -8.37 4.74 4.39
C TYR A 56 -7.92 3.33 4.02
N LEU A 57 -6.90 2.81 4.72
CA LEU A 57 -6.38 1.45 4.54
C LEU A 57 -7.08 0.44 5.47
N ASN A 58 -8.04 0.89 6.30
CA ASN A 58 -8.67 0.11 7.37
C ASN A 58 -7.66 -0.51 8.34
N CYS A 59 -6.55 0.19 8.57
CA CYS A 59 -5.49 -0.23 9.47
C CYS A 59 -5.63 0.48 10.82
N SER A 60 -5.42 -0.27 11.90
CA SER A 60 -5.31 0.25 13.26
C SER A 60 -3.88 0.68 13.56
N LEU A 61 -3.73 1.75 14.34
CA LEU A 61 -2.45 2.38 14.64
C LEU A 61 -1.98 2.01 16.04
N VAL A 62 -0.76 1.48 16.14
CA VAL A 62 -0.02 1.29 17.39
C VAL A 62 1.20 2.20 17.36
N MET A 63 1.32 3.10 18.33
CA MET A 63 2.41 4.08 18.39
C MET A 63 3.53 3.58 19.30
N GLU A 64 4.76 3.78 18.87
CA GLU A 64 5.99 3.47 19.60
C GLU A 64 6.90 4.69 19.58
N GLU A 65 7.46 5.09 20.73
CA GLU A 65 8.40 6.21 20.79
C GLU A 65 9.74 5.79 20.19
N ILE A 66 10.28 6.57 19.26
CA ILE A 66 11.61 6.35 18.70
C ILE A 66 12.47 7.60 18.87
N SER A 67 13.79 7.41 19.01
CA SER A 67 14.69 8.56 19.05
C SER A 67 14.81 9.22 17.67
N SER A 68 15.07 10.52 17.64
CA SER A 68 15.33 11.27 16.40
C SER A 68 16.57 10.75 15.66
N GLU A 69 17.56 10.25 16.39
CA GLU A 69 18.76 9.61 15.82
C GLU A 69 18.39 8.32 15.07
N THR A 70 17.55 7.48 15.67
CA THR A 70 17.03 6.25 15.04
C THR A 70 16.30 6.57 13.74
N GLN A 71 15.38 7.54 13.77
CA GLN A 71 14.62 7.95 12.58
C GLN A 71 15.55 8.44 11.46
N ARG A 72 16.49 9.34 11.76
CA ARG A 72 17.47 9.85 10.78
C ARG A 72 18.37 8.75 10.22
N SER A 73 18.81 7.83 11.07
CA SER A 73 19.63 6.70 10.64
C SER A 73 18.86 5.86 9.62
N ILE A 74 17.59 5.52 9.88
CA ILE A 74 16.79 4.68 8.98
C ILE A 74 16.47 5.41 7.67
N LEU A 75 16.08 6.69 7.72
CA LEU A 75 15.81 7.48 6.52
C LEU A 75 17.06 7.69 5.65
N SER A 76 18.23 7.86 6.26
CA SER A 76 19.49 7.96 5.49
C SER A 76 19.86 6.63 4.83
N SER A 77 19.67 5.50 5.53
CA SER A 77 19.81 4.17 4.92
C SER A 77 18.82 3.96 3.76
N TYR A 78 17.58 4.43 3.88
CA TYR A 78 16.58 4.35 2.80
C TYR A 78 17.01 5.16 1.57
N LEU A 79 17.52 6.38 1.74
CA LEU A 79 18.02 7.20 0.63
C LEU A 79 19.18 6.54 -0.12
N ASN A 80 20.08 5.85 0.59
CA ASN A 80 21.15 5.09 -0.03
C ASN A 80 20.59 3.89 -0.81
N TYR A 81 19.62 3.18 -0.23
CA TYR A 81 18.94 2.05 -0.87
C TYR A 81 18.27 2.41 -2.20
N ILE A 82 17.50 3.51 -2.26
CA ILE A 82 16.84 3.94 -3.50
C ILE A 82 17.85 4.32 -4.61
N GLY A 83 19.02 4.83 -4.23
CA GLY A 83 20.10 5.15 -5.16
C GLY A 83 20.68 3.90 -5.84
N HIS A 84 20.80 2.81 -5.08
CA HIS A 84 21.29 1.52 -5.57
C HIS A 84 20.22 0.69 -6.31
N GLN A 85 18.93 0.80 -5.93
CA GLN A 85 17.82 0.14 -6.64
C GLN A 85 17.64 0.66 -8.08
N LYS A 86 17.65 1.98 -8.28
CA LYS A 86 17.48 2.59 -9.62
C LYS A 86 18.62 2.26 -10.59
N SER A 87 19.79 1.90 -10.07
CA SER A 87 20.94 1.49 -10.88
C SER A 87 20.96 -0.01 -11.22
N ALA A 88 20.16 -0.85 -10.54
CA ALA A 88 20.05 -2.28 -10.83
C ALA A 88 18.96 -2.63 -11.87
N THR A 89 17.93 -1.80 -12.04
CA THR A 89 16.81 -2.06 -12.98
C THR A 89 17.06 -1.62 -14.43
N SER A 90 18.28 -1.14 -14.77
CA SER A 90 18.62 -0.63 -16.11
C SER A 90 19.76 -1.37 -16.81
N SER A 91 20.18 -2.55 -16.34
CA SER A 91 21.23 -3.33 -17.01
C SER A 91 20.79 -4.74 -17.41
N SER A 92 19.98 -4.81 -18.48
CA SER A 92 19.94 -5.98 -19.36
C SER A 92 19.88 -5.53 -20.82
N SER A 93 21.03 -5.12 -21.38
CA SER A 93 21.43 -5.30 -22.79
C SER A 93 22.85 -4.74 -23.07
N GLN A 94 23.82 -5.65 -23.11
CA GLN A 94 24.90 -5.75 -24.12
C GLN A 94 26.21 -4.89 -24.04
N PRO A 95 27.32 -5.30 -24.73
CA PRO A 95 28.63 -5.58 -24.10
C PRO A 95 29.77 -4.58 -24.40
N LYS A 96 30.90 -4.80 -23.69
CA LYS A 96 32.17 -4.06 -23.61
C LYS A 96 32.83 -3.61 -24.94
N LEU A 97 33.39 -2.39 -24.98
CA LEU A 97 34.85 -2.02 -25.02
C LEU A 97 35.07 -0.51 -25.41
N PRO A 98 36.27 0.09 -25.17
CA PRO A 98 36.44 1.48 -24.72
C PRO A 98 37.08 2.46 -25.74
N HIS A 99 36.83 3.77 -25.58
CA HIS A 99 37.69 4.91 -26.00
C HIS A 99 37.09 6.20 -25.38
N ASN A 100 37.71 6.87 -24.41
CA ASN A 100 38.83 7.83 -24.43
C ASN A 100 38.50 9.27 -24.91
N ASN A 101 38.80 10.20 -23.99
CA ASN A 101 39.13 11.63 -24.09
C ASN A 101 38.06 12.74 -24.15
N GLN A 102 38.17 13.59 -23.11
CA GLN A 102 38.23 15.08 -23.10
C GLN A 102 37.00 15.85 -23.61
N GLN A 103 36.63 17.03 -23.14
CA GLN A 103 36.90 17.94 -22.02
C GLN A 103 35.96 19.15 -22.34
N ILE A 104 35.76 20.07 -21.39
CA ILE A 104 35.45 21.49 -21.63
C ILE A 104 33.96 21.95 -21.55
N ASP A 105 33.77 22.80 -20.53
CA ASP A 105 32.93 24.01 -20.39
C ASP A 105 31.40 23.97 -20.34
N ASN A 106 30.94 24.23 -19.11
CA ASN A 106 29.86 25.17 -18.78
C ASN A 106 30.35 26.62 -19.05
N PRO A 107 29.51 27.62 -19.40
CA PRO A 107 28.79 28.34 -18.33
C PRO A 107 27.44 29.02 -18.70
N GLN A 108 26.62 29.14 -17.65
CA GLN A 108 25.80 30.30 -17.22
C GLN A 108 24.54 30.78 -17.99
N SER A 109 23.40 30.55 -17.30
CA SER A 109 22.42 31.57 -16.83
C SER A 109 21.52 32.31 -17.85
N PRO A 110 20.53 33.13 -17.40
CA PRO A 110 19.36 32.79 -16.60
C PRO A 110 18.04 33.26 -17.28
N LYS A 111 16.96 32.47 -17.23
CA LYS A 111 15.63 32.93 -17.68
C LYS A 111 14.79 33.44 -16.51
N LYS A 112 14.66 34.76 -16.46
CA LYS A 112 13.73 35.55 -15.64
C LYS A 112 12.39 35.61 -16.37
N GLY A 113 11.27 35.29 -15.72
CA GLY A 113 9.97 35.60 -16.29
C GLY A 113 8.77 34.91 -15.66
N LYS A 114 8.05 35.71 -14.86
CA LYS A 114 6.59 35.72 -14.65
C LYS A 114 5.96 34.59 -13.82
N ASN A 115 5.26 35.03 -12.77
CA ASN A 115 3.91 34.59 -12.33
C ASN A 115 3.49 35.57 -11.23
N GLN A 116 2.79 36.67 -11.53
CA GLN A 116 1.33 36.79 -11.60
C GLN A 116 0.60 36.04 -10.46
N GLN A 117 0.34 36.83 -9.41
CA GLN A 117 -0.68 36.64 -8.38
C GLN A 117 -2.05 36.34 -9.01
N PHE A 118 -2.68 35.26 -8.56
CA PHE A 118 -4.13 35.18 -8.47
C PHE A 118 -4.45 34.46 -7.15
N SER A 119 -4.91 35.22 -6.17
CA SER A 119 -5.37 34.71 -4.87
C SER A 119 -6.89 34.52 -4.92
N GLU A 120 -7.33 33.27 -4.87
CA GLU A 120 -8.73 32.88 -4.78
C GLU A 120 -9.27 33.06 -3.36
N GLN A 121 -10.29 33.91 -3.28
CA GLN A 121 -11.55 33.77 -2.54
C GLN A 121 -11.60 32.81 -1.34
N LYS A 122 -11.62 33.44 -0.15
CA LYS A 122 -12.25 32.92 1.06
C LYS A 122 -13.75 32.71 0.85
N LYS A 123 -14.27 31.54 1.17
CA LYS A 123 -15.64 31.36 1.67
C LYS A 123 -15.65 30.40 2.86
N THR A 124 -15.73 31.01 4.03
CA THR A 124 -16.07 30.40 5.31
C THR A 124 -17.59 30.31 5.39
N ALA A 125 -18.12 29.11 5.63
CA ALA A 125 -19.49 28.95 6.11
C ALA A 125 -19.48 27.84 7.17
N ASN A 126 -19.43 28.29 8.42
CA ASN A 126 -19.71 27.49 9.60
C ASN A 126 -21.17 27.04 9.54
N GLN A 127 -21.42 25.77 9.81
CA GLN A 127 -22.75 25.30 10.17
C GLN A 127 -22.64 24.52 11.48
N GLU A 128 -23.03 25.21 12.55
CA GLU A 128 -23.35 24.66 13.85
C GLU A 128 -24.54 23.70 13.70
N TYR A 129 -24.44 22.51 14.29
CA TYR A 129 -25.64 21.78 14.68
C TYR A 129 -25.47 21.20 16.09
N LEU A 130 -26.47 21.53 16.89
CA LEU A 130 -26.72 21.20 18.29
C LEU A 130 -26.59 19.70 18.58
N ILE A 131 -25.79 19.35 19.61
CA ILE A 131 -25.87 18.07 20.31
C ILE A 131 -26.59 18.30 21.64
N LYS A 132 -27.75 17.65 21.81
CA LYS A 132 -28.41 17.48 23.11
C LYS A 132 -27.97 16.17 23.77
N GLN A 133 -27.52 16.33 25.01
CA GLN A 133 -27.30 15.35 26.09
C GLN A 133 -28.52 14.40 26.25
N SER A 134 -28.34 13.07 26.21
CA SER A 134 -27.90 12.13 27.27
C SER A 134 -28.93 11.80 28.36
N GLN A 135 -29.57 10.63 28.26
CA GLN A 135 -30.00 9.68 29.32
C GLN A 135 -30.12 8.31 28.59
N GLY A 136 -29.49 7.20 28.97
CA GLY A 136 -29.47 6.55 30.27
C GLY A 136 -30.50 5.43 30.27
N SER A 137 -30.10 4.18 29.97
CA SER A 137 -30.71 2.92 30.47
C SER A 137 -29.96 1.69 29.98
N GLN A 138 -29.60 0.85 30.95
CA GLN A 138 -29.09 -0.51 30.79
C GLN A 138 -30.21 -1.42 30.26
N GLN A 139 -29.90 -2.35 29.36
CA GLN A 139 -30.31 -3.76 29.48
C GLN A 139 -29.77 -4.63 28.31
N GLN A 140 -29.20 -5.75 28.75
CA GLN A 140 -28.85 -7.00 28.07
C GLN A 140 -29.34 -7.23 26.63
N THR A 141 -28.39 -7.49 25.72
CA THR A 141 -28.64 -8.32 24.55
C THR A 141 -27.42 -9.19 24.25
N LEU A 142 -27.69 -10.50 24.25
CA LEU A 142 -26.94 -11.65 23.75
C LEU A 142 -25.59 -11.37 23.06
N GLU A 143 -24.55 -12.02 23.58
CA GLU A 143 -23.26 -12.24 22.93
C GLU A 143 -23.45 -12.95 21.60
N THR A 144 -23.73 -12.16 20.57
CA THR A 144 -23.46 -12.57 19.20
C THR A 144 -21.98 -12.36 19.01
N LYS A 145 -21.24 -13.45 18.75
CA LYS A 145 -19.90 -13.41 18.16
C LYS A 145 -19.98 -12.57 16.88
N ILE A 146 -19.82 -11.26 16.99
CA ILE A 146 -19.55 -10.41 15.84
C ILE A 146 -18.07 -10.64 15.55
N GLN A 147 -17.81 -11.55 14.61
CA GLN A 147 -16.54 -11.60 13.91
C GLN A 147 -16.24 -10.19 13.43
N HIS A 148 -15.12 -9.65 13.91
CA HIS A 148 -14.55 -8.39 13.48
C HIS A 148 -14.60 -8.30 11.94
N PRO A 149 -14.94 -7.15 11.34
CA PRO A 149 -14.78 -7.00 9.90
C PRO A 149 -13.33 -7.35 9.56
N GLN A 150 -13.14 -8.41 8.80
CA GLN A 150 -11.81 -8.81 8.36
C GLN A 150 -11.28 -7.66 7.49
N ASN A 151 -10.17 -7.05 7.88
CA ASN A 151 -9.62 -5.85 7.24
C ASN A 151 -8.70 -6.27 6.08
N TYR A 152 -9.31 -6.74 5.00
CA TYR A 152 -8.60 -7.44 3.92
C TYR A 152 -7.56 -6.59 3.15
N LEU A 153 -7.71 -5.26 3.06
CA LEU A 153 -6.74 -4.42 2.35
C LEU A 153 -5.40 -4.32 3.09
N CYS A 154 -5.45 -4.28 4.43
CA CYS A 154 -4.26 -4.23 5.26
C CYS A 154 -3.51 -5.58 5.19
N ASP A 155 -4.24 -6.71 5.12
CA ASP A 155 -3.66 -8.04 4.84
C ASP A 155 -3.02 -8.14 3.45
N VAL A 156 -3.59 -7.47 2.44
CA VAL A 156 -3.03 -7.44 1.09
C VAL A 156 -1.72 -6.63 1.06
N LEU A 157 -1.63 -5.52 1.80
CA LEU A 157 -0.40 -4.74 1.95
C LEU A 157 0.71 -5.51 2.66
N GLU A 158 0.37 -6.33 3.66
CA GLU A 158 1.33 -7.22 4.32
C GLU A 158 1.95 -8.23 3.35
N LEU A 159 1.18 -8.70 2.35
CA LEU A 159 1.66 -9.64 1.34
C LEU A 159 2.64 -9.05 0.31
N PHE A 160 2.67 -7.72 0.13
CA PHE A 160 3.66 -7.03 -0.71
C PHE A 160 5.02 -6.85 -0.04
N LEU A 161 5.17 -7.25 1.23
CA LEU A 161 6.43 -7.09 1.92
C LEU A 161 7.43 -8.19 1.52
N PRO A 162 8.74 -7.89 1.52
CA PRO A 162 9.78 -8.83 1.06
C PRO A 162 9.78 -10.19 1.77
N ASN A 163 9.15 -10.29 2.95
CA ASN A 163 9.16 -11.50 3.79
C ASN A 163 7.97 -12.45 3.52
N SER A 164 7.02 -12.11 2.65
CA SER A 164 5.83 -12.92 2.32
C SER A 164 5.87 -13.59 0.94
N GLN A 165 6.94 -13.39 0.16
CA GLN A 165 7.06 -13.92 -1.20
C GLN A 165 7.40 -15.42 -1.23
N GLN A 166 6.40 -16.26 -0.96
CA GLN A 166 6.29 -17.56 -1.63
C GLN A 166 5.22 -17.41 -2.70
N SER A 167 5.61 -16.98 -3.90
CA SER A 167 4.72 -17.01 -5.05
C SER A 167 4.29 -18.46 -5.29
N ILE A 168 3.02 -18.72 -5.08
CA ILE A 168 2.43 -20.04 -5.29
C ILE A 168 2.48 -20.32 -6.81
N SER A 169 2.80 -21.52 -7.27
CA SER A 169 2.80 -21.78 -8.72
C SER A 169 1.40 -21.61 -9.32
N LEU A 170 1.28 -21.21 -10.59
CA LEU A 170 -0.02 -21.04 -11.27
C LEU A 170 -0.93 -22.28 -11.12
N GLU A 171 -0.34 -23.47 -11.23
CA GLU A 171 -1.02 -24.76 -11.15
C GLU A 171 -1.64 -25.02 -9.75
N SER A 172 -1.07 -24.44 -8.70
CA SER A 172 -1.54 -24.64 -7.32
C SER A 172 -2.66 -23.68 -6.92
N MET A 173 -2.92 -22.62 -7.72
CA MET A 173 -3.94 -21.61 -7.41
C MET A 173 -5.37 -22.16 -7.44
N ALA A 174 -5.65 -23.14 -8.32
CA ALA A 174 -6.98 -23.77 -8.42
C ALA A 174 -7.40 -24.51 -7.13
N ILE A 175 -6.41 -24.86 -6.30
CA ILE A 175 -6.60 -25.65 -5.09
C ILE A 175 -6.88 -24.74 -3.88
N LEU A 176 -6.53 -23.45 -3.98
CA LEU A 176 -6.65 -22.49 -2.88
C LEU A 176 -8.11 -22.21 -2.50
N GLU A 177 -8.28 -21.85 -1.23
CA GLU A 177 -9.55 -21.30 -0.73
C GLU A 177 -9.82 -19.92 -1.37
N PRO A 178 -11.09 -19.54 -1.58
CA PRO A 178 -11.46 -18.33 -2.32
C PRO A 178 -10.75 -17.04 -1.86
N GLN A 179 -10.61 -16.85 -0.54
CA GLN A 179 -9.94 -15.69 0.03
C GLN A 179 -8.42 -15.67 -0.28
N GLN A 180 -7.76 -16.83 -0.22
CA GLN A 180 -6.33 -16.96 -0.52
C GLN A 180 -6.08 -16.78 -2.03
N LEU A 181 -6.97 -17.35 -2.86
CA LEU A 181 -6.92 -17.18 -4.30
C LEU A 181 -7.04 -15.71 -4.70
N LEU A 182 -8.00 -14.97 -4.11
CA LEU A 182 -8.13 -13.54 -4.37
C LEU A 182 -6.89 -12.74 -3.95
N LYS A 183 -6.34 -13.03 -2.77
CA LYS A 183 -5.12 -12.38 -2.26
C LYS A 183 -3.94 -12.58 -3.23
N GLU A 184 -3.68 -13.81 -3.65
CA GLU A 184 -2.61 -14.14 -4.62
C GLU A 184 -2.82 -13.44 -5.97
N LEU A 185 -4.06 -13.40 -6.48
CA LEU A 185 -4.39 -12.68 -7.72
C LEU A 185 -4.09 -11.19 -7.60
N MET A 186 -4.43 -10.56 -6.46
CA MET A 186 -4.15 -9.14 -6.22
C MET A 186 -2.66 -8.84 -6.16
N VAL A 187 -1.87 -9.71 -5.50
CA VAL A 187 -0.40 -9.59 -5.46
C VAL A 187 0.16 -9.54 -6.88
N ARG A 188 -0.19 -10.53 -7.71
CA ARG A 188 0.31 -10.58 -9.10
C ARG A 188 -0.16 -9.42 -9.93
N VAL A 189 -1.40 -8.96 -9.74
CA VAL A 189 -1.91 -7.81 -10.48
C VAL A 189 -1.05 -6.57 -10.28
N LEU A 190 -0.70 -6.31 -9.03
CA LEU A 190 0.07 -5.13 -8.65
C LEU A 190 1.55 -5.27 -8.98
N GLU A 191 2.13 -6.48 -8.94
CA GLU A 191 3.54 -6.71 -9.32
C GLU A 191 3.77 -6.80 -10.84
N SER A 192 2.86 -7.44 -11.58
CA SER A 192 3.09 -7.86 -12.97
C SER A 192 2.52 -6.91 -14.02
N GLY A 193 1.97 -5.76 -13.61
CA GLY A 193 1.39 -4.77 -14.53
C GLY A 193 0.12 -5.27 -15.23
N ILE A 194 -0.65 -6.14 -14.58
CA ILE A 194 -1.90 -6.65 -15.12
C ILE A 194 -2.94 -5.53 -15.07
N GLY A 195 -3.48 -5.18 -16.23
CA GLY A 195 -4.45 -4.09 -16.34
C GLY A 195 -5.88 -4.52 -16.00
N ARG A 196 -6.23 -5.79 -16.22
CA ARG A 196 -7.61 -6.29 -16.07
C ARG A 196 -7.64 -7.73 -15.58
N LEU A 197 -8.53 -8.00 -14.63
CA LEU A 197 -8.93 -9.35 -14.22
C LEU A 197 -10.35 -9.63 -14.74
N TYR A 198 -10.56 -10.85 -15.22
CA TYR A 198 -11.85 -11.35 -15.68
C TYR A 198 -12.21 -12.62 -14.92
N PHE A 199 -13.44 -12.67 -14.44
CA PHE A 199 -14.03 -13.86 -13.84
C PHE A 199 -15.12 -14.36 -14.78
N GLU A 200 -14.93 -15.53 -15.37
CA GLU A 200 -15.91 -16.16 -16.25
C GLU A 200 -16.55 -17.34 -15.53
N GLN A 201 -17.84 -17.26 -15.27
CA GLN A 201 -18.63 -18.31 -14.64
C GLN A 201 -19.49 -19.00 -15.71
N GLN A 202 -19.33 -20.31 -15.88
CA GLN A 202 -20.17 -21.17 -16.71
C GLN A 202 -21.06 -22.07 -15.83
N GLU A 203 -21.90 -22.91 -16.44
CA GLU A 203 -22.93 -23.68 -15.72
C GLU A 203 -22.37 -24.62 -14.64
N SER A 204 -21.25 -25.29 -14.93
CA SER A 204 -20.61 -26.25 -14.02
C SER A 204 -19.22 -25.81 -13.52
N GLN A 205 -18.53 -24.97 -14.27
CA GLN A 205 -17.15 -24.57 -13.99
C GLN A 205 -16.95 -23.08 -14.26
N GLY A 206 -15.91 -22.51 -13.66
CA GLY A 206 -15.46 -21.15 -13.89
C GLY A 206 -13.99 -21.11 -14.31
N LYS A 207 -13.56 -19.98 -14.84
CA LYS A 207 -12.16 -19.69 -15.08
C LYS A 207 -11.86 -18.23 -14.77
N ILE A 208 -10.60 -17.98 -14.44
CA ILE A 208 -10.07 -16.66 -14.17
C ILE A 208 -9.06 -16.35 -15.26
N LEU A 209 -9.22 -15.18 -15.88
CA LEU A 209 -8.34 -14.67 -16.92
C LEU A 209 -7.78 -13.32 -16.49
N TRP A 210 -6.62 -12.95 -17.00
CA TRP A 210 -6.10 -11.60 -16.85
C TRP A 210 -5.60 -11.01 -18.16
N SER A 211 -5.47 -9.70 -18.23
CA SER A 211 -4.83 -9.01 -19.34
C SER A 211 -3.52 -8.37 -18.88
N GLN A 212 -2.41 -8.86 -19.43
CA GLN A 212 -1.07 -8.32 -19.24
C GLN A 212 -0.57 -7.83 -20.60
N ASP A 213 -0.14 -6.56 -20.68
CA ASP A 213 0.32 -5.93 -21.93
C ASP A 213 -0.66 -6.05 -23.11
N GLY A 214 -1.95 -6.09 -22.81
CA GLY A 214 -3.02 -6.25 -23.81
C GLY A 214 -3.26 -7.69 -24.28
N VAL A 215 -2.50 -8.66 -23.78
CA VAL A 215 -2.68 -10.09 -24.06
C VAL A 215 -3.58 -10.72 -22.99
N LEU A 216 -4.66 -11.37 -23.42
CA LEU A 216 -5.55 -12.11 -22.52
C LEU A 216 -4.98 -13.51 -22.26
N GLN A 217 -4.80 -13.87 -20.99
CA GLN A 217 -4.26 -15.16 -20.58
C GLN A 217 -5.16 -15.83 -19.55
N SER A 218 -5.29 -17.15 -19.68
CA SER A 218 -5.99 -18.00 -18.72
C SER A 218 -5.04 -18.37 -17.59
N VAL A 219 -5.42 -18.06 -16.35
CA VAL A 219 -4.56 -18.29 -15.17
C VAL A 219 -5.07 -19.35 -14.24
N VAL A 220 -6.38 -19.52 -14.18
CA VAL A 220 -7.00 -20.63 -13.47
C VAL A 220 -8.14 -21.16 -14.31
N GLU A 221 -8.07 -22.45 -14.62
CA GLU A 221 -9.07 -23.16 -15.41
C GLU A 221 -9.80 -24.18 -14.56
N ASN A 222 -11.02 -24.53 -14.99
CA ASN A 222 -11.83 -25.59 -14.38
C ASN A 222 -12.09 -25.39 -12.87
N LEU A 223 -12.31 -24.14 -12.45
CA LEU A 223 -12.69 -23.82 -11.08
C LEU A 223 -14.10 -24.32 -10.80
N GLU A 224 -14.32 -24.96 -9.67
CA GLU A 224 -15.68 -25.31 -9.23
C GLU A 224 -16.54 -24.05 -9.09
N ARG A 225 -17.83 -24.16 -9.40
CA ARG A 225 -18.78 -23.04 -9.36
C ARG A 225 -18.78 -22.33 -8.00
N GLU A 226 -18.73 -23.10 -6.92
CA GLU A 226 -18.75 -22.60 -5.55
C GLU A 226 -17.49 -21.76 -5.24
N LYS A 227 -16.33 -22.20 -5.76
CA LYS A 227 -15.07 -21.48 -5.58
C LYS A 227 -15.07 -20.15 -6.31
N ILE A 228 -15.51 -20.10 -7.58
CA ILE A 228 -15.51 -18.83 -8.34
C ILE A 228 -16.50 -17.84 -7.75
N GLU A 229 -17.67 -18.32 -7.31
CA GLU A 229 -18.65 -17.49 -6.62
C GLU A 229 -18.09 -16.95 -5.29
N GLY A 230 -17.39 -17.80 -4.54
CA GLY A 230 -16.65 -17.40 -3.34
C GLY A 230 -15.65 -16.28 -3.64
N VAL A 231 -14.83 -16.42 -4.68
CA VAL A 231 -13.82 -15.40 -5.05
C VAL A 231 -14.49 -14.08 -5.43
N ILE A 232 -15.57 -14.14 -6.21
CA ILE A 232 -16.35 -12.95 -6.57
C ILE A 232 -16.97 -12.30 -5.31
N ASN A 233 -17.44 -13.10 -4.36
CA ASN A 233 -18.00 -12.59 -3.11
C ASN A 233 -16.92 -11.91 -2.25
N GLU A 234 -15.74 -12.51 -2.12
CA GLU A 234 -14.59 -11.88 -1.45
C GLU A 234 -14.24 -10.55 -2.12
N LEU A 235 -14.20 -10.50 -3.46
CA LEU A 235 -13.96 -9.25 -4.19
C LEU A 235 -15.04 -8.19 -3.91
N LYS A 236 -16.32 -8.59 -3.86
CA LYS A 236 -17.42 -7.68 -3.50
C LYS A 236 -17.27 -7.14 -2.08
N ILE A 237 -16.77 -7.95 -1.14
CA ILE A 237 -16.50 -7.51 0.23
C ILE A 237 -15.37 -6.47 0.27
N LEU A 238 -14.32 -6.64 -0.53
CA LEU A 238 -13.22 -5.67 -0.63
C LEU A 238 -13.65 -4.28 -1.10
N THR A 239 -14.68 -4.21 -1.94
CA THR A 239 -15.12 -2.97 -2.61
C THR A 239 -16.29 -2.27 -1.92
N LYS A 240 -16.75 -2.78 -0.77
CA LYS A 240 -17.84 -2.18 0.01
C LYS A 240 -17.32 -1.11 0.97
#